data_AF-A0A670YTV8-F1
#
_entry.id   AF-A0A670YTV8-F1
#
_cell.length_a   1.000
_cell.length_b   1.000
_cell.length_c   1.000
_cell.angle_alpha   90.00
_cell.angle_beta   90.00
_cell.angle_gamma   90.00
#
_symmetry.space_group_name_H-M   'P 1'
#
loop_
_entity.id
_entity.type
_entity.pdbx_description
1 polymer ?
#
loop_
_entity_poly.entity_id
_entity_poly.type
_entity_poly.pdbx_seq_one_letter_code
_entity_poly.pdbx_strand_id
1 'polypeptide(L)'
;MYLHPFSFSHCSVGEPKAPSVYVLPPSLEELNLRETVTLTCLIKNFNPGNFFVRWLQNEQPVSESVYFTSKAISESKIQSKEYFAYSMLNISEQEWSAGDSFTCVVGHEAFKCTK
;
A
#
# COMPACT_ATOMS: atom_id res chain seq x y z
N MET A 1 -6.99 -11.82 -44.69
CA MET A 1 -7.33 -10.53 -44.05
C MET A 1 -6.72 -10.57 -42.66
N TYR A 2 -5.82 -9.64 -42.37
CA TYR A 2 -4.73 -9.77 -41.40
C TYR A 2 -5.19 -9.75 -39.93
N LEU A 3 -4.35 -10.37 -39.09
CA LEU A 3 -4.49 -10.63 -37.66
C LEU A 3 -4.65 -9.36 -36.80
N HIS A 4 -5.37 -9.53 -35.69
CA HIS A 4 -5.64 -8.56 -34.62
C HIS A 4 -4.38 -7.89 -34.04
N PRO A 5 -4.39 -6.58 -33.75
CA PRO A 5 -3.49 -6.00 -32.78
C PRO A 5 -4.24 -5.70 -31.47
N PHE A 6 -3.69 -6.26 -30.39
CA PHE A 6 -3.87 -5.92 -28.98
C PHE A 6 -4.64 -4.63 -28.70
N SER A 7 -5.72 -4.77 -27.92
CA SER A 7 -6.45 -3.65 -27.32
C SER A 7 -5.54 -2.96 -26.30
N PHE A 8 -4.73 -1.99 -26.74
CA PHE A 8 -4.07 -1.05 -25.84
C PHE A 8 -5.15 -0.20 -25.16
N SER A 9 -5.31 -0.38 -23.85
CA SER A 9 -6.15 0.47 -23.00
C SER A 9 -5.72 1.92 -23.21
N HIS A 10 -6.53 2.71 -23.93
CA HIS A 10 -6.30 4.14 -24.08
C HIS A 10 -6.68 4.80 -22.76
N CYS A 11 -5.66 5.13 -21.98
CA CYS A 11 -5.79 5.96 -20.80
C CYS A 11 -6.07 7.41 -21.30
N SER A 12 -7.17 8.02 -20.82
CA SER A 12 -7.63 9.38 -21.17
C SER A 12 -7.86 10.28 -19.93
N VAL A 13 -7.69 11.60 -20.06
CA VAL A 13 -7.86 12.62 -18.99
C VAL A 13 -9.03 12.33 -18.04
N GLY A 14 -8.72 12.11 -16.75
CA GLY A 14 -9.59 11.43 -15.78
C GLY A 14 -9.06 10.05 -15.33
N GLU A 15 -7.88 9.68 -15.84
CA GLU A 15 -7.19 8.42 -15.59
C GLU A 15 -6.97 8.07 -14.11
N PRO A 16 -7.11 6.78 -13.76
CA PRO A 16 -6.64 6.27 -12.49
C PRO A 16 -5.15 6.58 -12.27
N LYS A 17 -4.81 7.13 -11.11
CA LYS A 17 -3.45 7.45 -10.70
C LYS A 17 -2.97 6.41 -9.70
N ALA A 18 -1.84 5.76 -10.00
CA ALA A 18 -1.26 4.73 -9.15
C ALA A 18 -0.71 5.32 -7.84
N PRO A 19 -0.84 4.60 -6.71
CA PRO A 19 -0.32 5.06 -5.43
C PRO A 19 1.21 5.08 -5.40
N SER A 20 1.74 6.08 -4.73
CA SER A 20 3.09 6.02 -4.15
C SER A 20 3.00 5.28 -2.82
N VAL A 21 3.87 4.29 -2.61
CA VAL A 21 3.86 3.42 -1.42
C VAL A 21 5.18 3.56 -0.67
N TYR A 22 5.09 3.82 0.62
CA TYR A 22 6.24 3.95 1.51
C TYR A 22 6.05 3.06 2.73
N VAL A 23 7.02 2.22 3.04
CA VAL A 23 7.04 1.46 4.31
C VAL A 23 7.94 2.21 5.27
N LEU A 24 7.38 2.65 6.39
CA LEU A 24 8.06 3.37 7.44
C LEU A 24 8.44 2.40 8.56
N PRO A 25 9.67 2.49 9.10
CA PRO A 25 10.12 1.64 10.20
C PRO A 25 9.42 2.01 11.51
N PRO A 26 9.55 1.18 12.56
CA PRO A 26 9.06 1.52 13.89
C PRO A 26 9.74 2.77 14.44
N SER A 27 9.07 3.45 15.36
CA SER A 27 9.68 4.57 16.08
C SER A 27 10.81 4.09 17.00
N LEU A 28 11.77 4.97 17.28
CA LEU A 28 12.83 4.66 18.24
C LEU A 28 12.28 4.41 19.66
N GLU A 29 11.16 5.05 20.01
CA GLU A 29 10.48 4.85 21.29
C GLU A 29 9.94 3.42 21.41
N GLU A 30 9.25 2.89 20.39
CA GLU A 30 8.79 1.49 20.35
C GLU A 30 9.95 0.50 20.43
N LEU A 31 11.03 0.73 19.68
CA LEU A 31 12.22 -0.12 19.70
C LEU A 31 12.88 -0.17 21.09
N ASN A 32 12.82 0.93 21.85
CA ASN A 32 13.37 0.99 23.20
C ASN A 32 12.50 0.26 24.23
N LEU A 33 11.18 0.11 23.98
CA LEU A 33 10.28 -0.66 24.84
C LEU A 33 10.51 -2.17 24.70
N ARG A 34 10.99 -2.64 23.54
CA ARG A 34 11.32 -4.05 23.27
C ARG A 34 10.14 -5.02 23.48
N GLU A 35 8.93 -4.55 23.19
CA GLU A 35 7.71 -5.35 23.29
C GLU A 35 7.16 -5.64 21.88
N THR A 36 6.36 -4.70 21.38
CA THR A 36 5.73 -4.74 20.05
C THR A 36 6.19 -3.53 19.27
N VAL A 37 6.35 -3.69 17.96
CA VAL A 37 6.72 -2.62 17.05
C VAL A 37 5.69 -2.50 15.93
N THR A 38 5.54 -1.29 15.41
CA THR A 38 4.59 -0.99 14.34
C THR A 38 5.31 -0.64 13.05
N LEU A 39 5.02 -1.37 11.97
CA LEU A 39 5.38 -0.97 10.61
C LEU A 39 4.22 -0.23 9.96
N THR A 40 4.50 0.92 9.36
CA THR A 40 3.46 1.73 8.71
C THR A 40 3.66 1.75 7.20
N CYS A 41 2.70 1.20 6.46
CA CYS A 41 2.61 1.37 5.01
C CYS A 41 1.77 2.59 4.68
N LEU A 42 2.42 3.67 4.24
CA LEU A 42 1.81 4.90 3.80
C LEU A 42 1.55 4.87 2.30
N ILE A 43 0.30 5.08 1.91
CA ILE A 43 -0.19 4.97 0.52
C ILE A 43 -0.74 6.34 0.12
N LYS A 44 -0.14 7.02 -0.86
CA LYS A 44 -0.47 8.42 -1.20
C LYS A 44 -0.64 8.64 -2.69
N ASN A 45 -1.23 9.78 -3.05
CA ASN A 45 -1.31 10.32 -4.40
C ASN A 45 -2.05 9.40 -5.38
N PHE A 46 -3.07 8.69 -4.92
CA PHE A 46 -3.84 7.76 -5.76
C PHE A 46 -5.27 8.22 -5.99
N ASN A 47 -5.85 7.73 -7.08
CA ASN A 47 -7.26 7.93 -7.44
C ASN A 47 -7.65 6.82 -8.42
N PRO A 48 -8.83 6.19 -8.30
CA PRO A 48 -9.87 6.38 -7.29
C PRO A 48 -9.52 5.81 -5.92
N GLY A 49 -10.34 6.10 -4.90
CA GLY A 49 -10.08 5.68 -3.52
C GLY A 49 -10.21 4.17 -3.23
N ASN A 50 -10.39 3.32 -4.24
CA ASN A 50 -10.52 1.87 -4.05
C ASN A 50 -9.15 1.19 -4.12
N PHE A 51 -8.78 0.46 -3.07
CA PHE A 51 -7.51 -0.24 -2.97
C PHE A 51 -7.63 -1.41 -1.98
N PHE A 52 -6.65 -2.30 -1.98
CA PHE A 52 -6.46 -3.28 -0.91
C PHE A 52 -4.99 -3.35 -0.49
N VAL A 53 -4.75 -3.86 0.72
CA VAL A 53 -3.40 -4.09 1.26
C VAL A 53 -3.29 -5.53 1.75
N ARG A 54 -2.16 -6.16 1.46
CA ARG A 54 -1.71 -7.39 2.10
C ARG A 54 -0.30 -7.20 2.61
N TRP A 55 -0.03 -7.74 3.80
CA TRP A 55 1.33 -7.81 4.33
C TRP A 55 1.93 -9.17 4.07
N LEU A 56 3.22 -9.18 3.73
CA LEU A 56 4.04 -10.39 3.67
C LEU A 56 5.17 -10.29 4.69
N GLN A 57 5.46 -11.40 5.36
CA GLN A 57 6.66 -11.62 6.18
C GLN A 57 7.45 -12.75 5.51
N ASN A 58 8.67 -12.46 5.08
CA ASN A 58 9.50 -13.42 4.33
C ASN A 58 8.73 -14.05 3.15
N GLU A 59 8.09 -13.18 2.37
CA GLU A 59 7.24 -13.53 1.21
C GLU A 59 5.97 -14.34 1.53
N GLN A 60 5.72 -14.69 2.80
CA GLN A 60 4.52 -15.41 3.23
C GLN A 60 3.42 -14.45 3.70
N PRO A 61 2.14 -14.72 3.37
CA PRO A 61 1.03 -13.89 3.81
C PRO A 61 0.91 -13.80 5.34
N VAL A 62 0.78 -12.58 5.83
CA VAL A 62 0.48 -12.29 7.24
C VAL A 62 -1.03 -12.32 7.46
N SER A 63 -1.46 -12.77 8.65
CA SER A 63 -2.88 -12.76 9.03
C SER A 63 -3.45 -11.33 9.04
N GLU A 64 -4.65 -11.15 8.48
CA GLU A 64 -5.39 -9.88 8.56
C GLU A 64 -5.71 -9.44 10.01
N SER A 65 -5.62 -10.36 10.98
CA SER A 65 -5.85 -10.05 12.39
C SER A 65 -4.74 -9.22 13.04
N VAL A 66 -3.55 -9.14 12.45
CA VAL A 66 -2.38 -8.44 13.03
C VAL A 66 -2.06 -7.11 12.37
N TYR A 67 -2.86 -6.70 11.37
CA TYR A 67 -2.72 -5.38 10.76
C TYR A 67 -4.06 -4.70 10.56
N PHE A 68 -4.04 -3.38 10.67
CA PHE A 68 -5.19 -2.52 10.38
C PHE A 68 -4.93 -1.77 9.08
N THR A 69 -5.96 -1.60 8.23
CA THR A 69 -5.88 -0.74 7.04
C THR A 69 -6.98 0.31 7.10
N SER A 70 -6.60 1.57 6.97
CA SER A 70 -7.54 2.69 6.96
C SER A 70 -8.42 2.66 5.71
N LYS A 71 -9.55 3.36 5.73
CA LYS A 71 -10.23 3.75 4.48
C LYS A 71 -9.40 4.80 3.74
N ALA A 72 -9.66 4.99 2.45
CA ALA A 72 -9.10 6.09 1.68
C ALA A 72 -9.65 7.44 2.19
N ILE A 73 -8.75 8.41 2.38
CA ILE A 73 -9.04 9.75 2.88
C ILE A 73 -8.68 10.73 1.75
N SER A 74 -9.61 11.62 1.41
CA SER A 74 -9.39 12.64 0.37
C SER A 74 -8.43 13.72 0.87
N GLU A 75 -7.35 13.98 0.14
CA GLU A 75 -6.40 15.07 0.44
C GLU A 75 -6.93 16.44 0.00
N SER A 76 -7.78 16.49 -1.03
CA SER A 76 -8.29 17.73 -1.60
C SER A 76 -9.78 17.93 -1.30
N LYS A 77 -10.17 19.22 -1.13
CA LYS A 77 -11.58 19.67 -1.14
C LYS A 77 -12.06 20.08 -2.54
N ILE A 78 -11.21 19.96 -3.56
CA ILE A 78 -11.44 20.44 -4.95
C ILE A 78 -11.37 19.24 -5.92
N GLN A 79 -11.90 19.44 -7.12
CA GLN A 79 -12.25 18.47 -8.16
C GLN A 79 -11.21 17.37 -8.52
N SER A 80 -9.92 17.57 -8.27
CA SER A 80 -8.90 16.51 -8.38
C SER A 80 -8.79 15.73 -7.07
N LYS A 81 -9.66 14.74 -6.88
CA LYS A 81 -9.70 13.89 -5.68
C LYS A 81 -8.49 12.95 -5.63
N GLU A 82 -7.41 13.39 -5.03
CA GLU A 82 -6.32 12.49 -4.63
C GLU A 82 -6.59 11.95 -3.23
N TYR A 83 -6.26 10.68 -3.03
CA TYR A 83 -6.47 9.97 -1.79
C TYR A 83 -5.14 9.60 -1.14
N PHE A 84 -5.19 9.47 0.18
CA PHE A 84 -4.19 8.76 0.97
C PHE A 84 -4.85 7.72 1.86
N ALA A 85 -4.07 6.72 2.27
CA ALA A 85 -4.45 5.72 3.25
C ALA A 85 -3.18 5.22 3.96
N TYR A 86 -3.37 4.48 5.05
CA TYR A 86 -2.28 3.82 5.74
C TYR A 86 -2.68 2.43 6.22
N SER A 87 -1.70 1.53 6.30
CA SER A 87 -1.84 0.23 6.94
C SER A 87 -0.77 0.09 8.01
N MET A 88 -1.16 -0.38 9.20
CA MET A 88 -0.27 -0.54 10.35
C MET A 88 -0.21 -2.02 10.71
N LEU A 89 0.98 -2.61 10.59
CA LEU A 89 1.28 -3.99 10.96
C LEU A 89 1.95 -4.00 12.34
N ASN A 90 1.35 -4.73 13.28
CA ASN A 90 1.89 -4.92 14.63
C ASN A 90 2.55 -6.29 14.73
N ILE A 91 3.83 -6.32 15.10
CA ILE A 91 4.65 -7.53 15.25
C ILE A 91 5.50 -7.42 16.51
N SER A 92 6.05 -8.54 16.98
CA SER A 92 6.99 -8.49 18.10
C SER A 92 8.30 -7.79 17.70
N GLU A 93 8.96 -7.13 18.65
CA GLU A 93 10.29 -6.56 18.41
C GLU A 93 11.30 -7.66 18.03
N GLN A 94 11.12 -8.88 18.55
CA GLN A 94 11.97 -10.03 18.23
C GLN A 94 11.91 -10.41 16.75
N GLU A 95 10.71 -10.47 16.16
CA GLU A 95 10.53 -10.74 14.72
C GLU A 95 11.18 -9.66 13.86
N TRP A 96 11.01 -8.39 14.25
CA TRP A 96 11.65 -7.27 13.57
C TRP A 96 13.20 -7.36 13.62
N SER A 97 13.75 -7.57 14.82
CA SER A 97 15.19 -7.63 15.05
C SER A 97 15.85 -8.92 14.58
N ALA A 98 15.07 -9.96 14.24
CA ALA A 98 15.57 -11.18 13.61
C ALA A 98 16.05 -10.97 12.17
N GLY A 99 15.75 -9.82 11.56
CA GLY A 99 16.09 -9.51 10.18
C GLY A 99 15.06 -10.02 9.17
N ASP A 100 13.84 -10.34 9.62
CA ASP A 100 12.74 -10.69 8.76
C ASP A 100 12.41 -9.55 7.78
N SER A 101 12.02 -9.92 6.58
CA SER A 101 11.61 -8.97 5.53
C SER A 101 10.09 -8.77 5.57
N PHE A 102 9.66 -7.51 5.63
CA PHE A 102 8.25 -7.14 5.65
C PHE A 102 7.89 -6.33 4.41
N THR A 103 6.88 -6.80 3.67
CA THR A 103 6.44 -6.18 2.42
C THR A 103 4.98 -5.77 2.50
N CYS A 104 4.70 -4.49 2.21
CA CYS A 104 3.35 -4.00 1.99
C CYS A 104 2.98 -4.13 0.51
N VAL A 105 2.07 -5.06 0.20
CA VAL A 105 1.56 -5.28 -1.15
C VAL A 105 0.27 -4.48 -1.32
N VAL A 106 0.30 -3.49 -2.21
CA VAL A 106 -0.85 -2.62 -2.50
C VAL A 106 -1.47 -3.00 -3.84
N GLY A 107 -2.77 -3.28 -3.84
CA GLY A 107 -3.56 -3.43 -5.05
C GLY A 107 -4.36 -2.18 -5.36
N HIS A 108 -4.23 -1.67 -6.58
CA HIS A 108 -4.95 -0.49 -7.07
C HIS A 108 -5.20 -0.62 -8.58
N GLU A 109 -6.35 -0.14 -9.07
CA GLU A 109 -6.74 -0.34 -10.47
C GLU A 109 -5.81 0.35 -11.48
N ALA A 110 -5.17 1.46 -11.08
CA ALA A 110 -4.23 2.19 -11.93
C ALA A 110 -2.95 1.40 -12.26
N PHE A 111 -2.61 0.35 -11.50
CA PHE A 111 -1.48 -0.53 -11.86
C PHE A 111 -1.77 -1.36 -13.12
N LYS A 112 -3.02 -1.42 -13.59
CA LYS A 112 -3.37 -1.99 -14.91
C LYS A 112 -3.15 -1.00 -16.06
N CYS A 113 -2.91 0.27 -15.74
CA CYS A 113 -2.77 1.38 -16.70
C CYS A 113 -1.32 1.83 -16.91
N THR A 114 -0.35 1.25 -16.19
CA THR A 114 1.08 1.43 -16.46
C THR A 114 1.47 0.68 -17.73
N LYS A 115 1.91 1.43 -18.76
CA LYS A 115 2.43 0.91 -20.04
C LYS A 115 3.63 -0.02 -19.85
#